data_AF-A0A8J4VFS8-F1
#
_entry.id   AF-A0A8J4VFS8-F1
#
_cell.length_a   1.000
_cell.length_b   1.000
_cell.length_c   1.000
_cell.angle_alpha   90.00
_cell.angle_beta   90.00
_cell.angle_gamma   90.00
#
_symmetry.space_group_name_H-M   'P 1'
#
loop_
_entity.id
_entity.type
_entity.pdbx_description
1 polymer ?
#
loop_
_entity_poly.entity_id
_entity_poly.type
_entity_poly.pdbx_seq_one_letter_code
_entity_poly.pdbx_strand_id
1 'polypeptide(L)'
;MMDEVKKEALMNYHARPQRNERFTYFMAHGDYECEQYLECGGLEVSVVSMGVKNLWDILESCKKTLPLHHLQNKRVCIDLSCWMVQLQNVSKSHSCIKQKVYLRGLFHRLRALIAVNCTIVFVTDGSIPAIKLSTYRRRLNSGSEVTQDDRNLQNVTSLRRNMGSEFSCMIQEAKVLGMALGIACLDGIEEAEAQCAVLNSESLCDGCFTSDSDVFLFGARTVYRDICLGDGGYVTCYEMTDIERRLGFGRNSLITLALLLGCDYSQGVHGLGPESACQIVKSVGDNVVLQKVASEGLSFVKKKRSSKKQGAVSKCNNNKENSLDHDMNVNGSEHDSQRDDQHLQVIDAYLKPKCHSADSDAVH
;
A
#
# COMPACT_ATOMS: atom_id res chain seq x y z
N MET A 1 31.37 -12.61 -13.98
CA MET A 1 30.40 -12.27 -12.92
C MET A 1 28.98 -12.82 -13.14
N MET A 2 28.24 -12.52 -14.22
CA MET A 2 26.94 -13.21 -14.46
C MET A 2 27.08 -14.68 -14.92
N ASP A 3 28.22 -15.05 -15.50
CA ASP A 3 28.45 -16.43 -15.97
C ASP A 3 28.93 -17.39 -14.88
N GLU A 4 29.53 -16.89 -13.79
CA GLU A 4 29.94 -17.74 -12.65
C GLU A 4 28.76 -18.12 -11.77
N VAL A 5 27.84 -17.18 -11.51
CA VAL A 5 26.61 -17.44 -10.75
C VAL A 5 25.69 -18.44 -11.48
N LYS A 6 25.64 -18.38 -12.83
CA LYS A 6 24.92 -19.37 -13.63
C LYS A 6 25.60 -20.74 -13.63
N LYS A 7 26.93 -20.80 -13.69
CA LYS A 7 27.68 -22.07 -13.72
C LYS A 7 27.58 -22.86 -12.41
N GLU A 8 27.60 -22.20 -11.26
CA GLU A 8 27.44 -22.87 -9.96
C GLU A 8 26.00 -23.32 -9.69
N ALA A 9 25.00 -22.58 -10.17
CA ALA A 9 23.60 -22.96 -10.04
C ALA A 9 23.22 -24.17 -10.94
N LEU A 10 23.77 -24.26 -12.15
CA LEU A 10 23.48 -25.34 -13.11
C LEU A 10 24.21 -26.65 -12.79
N MET A 11 25.42 -26.61 -12.21
CA MET A 11 26.16 -27.82 -11.83
C MET A 11 25.50 -28.63 -10.69
N ASN A 12 24.59 -28.02 -9.92
CA ASN A 12 23.95 -28.64 -8.77
C ASN A 12 22.50 -29.13 -9.03
N TYR A 13 21.98 -29.01 -10.26
CA TYR A 13 20.56 -29.27 -10.54
C TYR A 13 20.21 -30.72 -10.88
N HIS A 14 21.20 -31.60 -11.08
CA HIS A 14 20.98 -33.04 -11.28
C HIS A 14 21.12 -33.85 -9.98
N ALA A 15 20.40 -33.47 -8.92
CA ALA A 15 20.07 -34.36 -7.82
C ALA A 15 19.03 -33.72 -6.89
N ARG A 16 17.81 -34.27 -6.86
CA ARG A 16 17.05 -34.39 -5.59
C ARG A 16 17.03 -35.88 -5.22
N PRO A 17 17.00 -36.28 -3.94
CA PRO A 17 16.77 -35.47 -2.75
C PRO A 17 17.86 -35.65 -1.65
N GLN A 18 18.19 -34.56 -0.93
CA GLN A 18 18.41 -34.54 0.53
C GLN A 18 18.76 -33.10 0.95
N ARG A 19 18.11 -32.62 2.02
CA ARG A 19 18.34 -31.30 2.63
C ARG A 19 19.84 -31.15 2.92
N ASN A 20 20.47 -30.16 2.28
CA ASN A 20 21.91 -30.12 2.08
C ASN A 20 22.55 -29.12 3.06
N GLU A 21 23.32 -29.62 4.02
CA GLU A 21 24.12 -28.87 5.00
C GLU A 21 25.10 -27.86 4.37
N ARG A 22 25.31 -27.95 3.05
CA ARG A 22 26.15 -27.03 2.27
C ARG A 22 25.49 -25.68 1.96
N PHE A 23 24.16 -25.61 1.90
CA PHE A 23 23.43 -24.35 1.68
C PHE A 23 23.50 -23.46 2.93
N THR A 24 23.46 -24.07 4.11
CA THR A 24 23.70 -23.42 5.41
C THR A 24 25.10 -22.82 5.53
N TYR A 25 26.12 -23.43 4.91
CA TYR A 25 27.50 -22.92 4.94
C TYR A 25 27.66 -21.59 4.18
N PHE A 26 27.09 -21.48 2.99
CA PHE A 26 27.13 -20.25 2.17
C PHE A 26 26.33 -19.10 2.80
N MET A 27 25.23 -19.43 3.51
CA MET A 27 24.41 -18.46 4.24
C MET A 27 25.12 -17.88 5.48
N ALA A 28 26.03 -18.66 6.09
CA ALA A 28 26.74 -18.31 7.32
C ALA A 28 28.06 -17.53 7.11
N HIS A 29 28.66 -17.59 5.91
CA HIS A 29 30.00 -17.04 5.64
C HIS A 29 30.03 -15.96 4.53
N GLY A 30 28.88 -15.38 4.18
CA GLY A 30 28.84 -14.23 3.27
C GLY A 30 29.44 -12.99 3.95
N ASP A 31 30.57 -12.52 3.43
CA ASP A 31 31.45 -11.45 3.93
C ASP A 31 30.74 -10.30 4.70
N TYR A 32 31.22 -10.09 5.94
CA TYR A 32 30.77 -9.07 6.90
C TYR A 32 31.10 -7.62 6.48
N GLU A 33 31.82 -7.39 5.38
CA GLU A 33 32.23 -6.03 4.99
C GLU A 33 31.10 -5.17 4.38
N CYS A 34 29.93 -5.76 4.08
CA CYS A 34 28.80 -5.01 3.53
C CYS A 34 27.80 -4.49 4.58
N GLU A 35 27.97 -4.83 5.86
CA GLU A 35 27.08 -4.35 6.95
C GLU A 35 27.16 -2.83 7.15
N GLN A 36 28.30 -2.20 6.85
CA GLN A 36 28.47 -0.74 6.97
C GLN A 36 27.70 0.09 5.93
N TYR A 37 27.28 -0.49 4.80
CA TYR A 37 26.51 0.24 3.79
C TYR A 37 24.98 0.20 4.00
N LEU A 38 24.52 -0.57 4.99
CA LEU A 38 23.12 -0.63 5.43
C LEU A 38 22.96 -0.02 6.84
N GLU A 39 23.93 0.78 7.29
CA GLU A 39 23.70 1.71 8.39
C GLU A 39 22.54 2.64 7.98
N CYS A 40 21.40 2.47 8.65
CA CYS A 40 20.29 3.40 8.60
C CYS A 40 20.77 4.75 9.16
N GLY A 41 21.46 5.53 8.34
CA GLY A 41 21.50 6.97 8.51
C GLY A 41 20.05 7.44 8.59
N GLY A 42 19.70 8.08 9.71
CA GLY A 42 18.37 8.63 10.03
C GLY A 42 17.94 9.75 9.09
N LEU A 43 18.04 9.54 7.79
CA LEU A 43 17.32 10.29 6.78
C LEU A 43 15.90 9.73 6.77
N GLU A 44 15.00 10.51 7.33
CA GLU A 44 13.57 10.45 7.05
C GLU A 44 13.39 10.53 5.53
N VAL A 45 13.42 9.36 4.88
CA VAL A 45 13.18 9.25 3.45
C VAL A 45 11.73 9.68 3.28
N SER A 46 11.52 10.80 2.59
CA SER A 46 10.22 11.18 2.06
C SER A 46 9.80 10.14 1.03
N VAL A 47 9.26 9.03 1.54
CA VAL A 47 8.52 8.03 0.77
C VAL A 47 7.38 8.83 0.15
N VAL A 48 7.33 8.90 -1.18
CA VAL A 48 6.12 9.35 -1.87
C VAL A 48 5.01 8.42 -1.37
N SER A 49 4.17 8.92 -0.46
CA SER A 49 3.16 8.12 0.24
C SER A 49 2.18 7.59 -0.81
N MET A 50 2.34 6.31 -1.18
CA MET A 50 1.34 5.57 -1.93
C MET A 50 0.32 5.01 -0.92
N GLY A 51 -0.95 5.04 -1.30
CA GLY A 51 -2.08 4.73 -0.44
C GLY A 51 -2.75 5.96 0.19
N VAL A 52 -3.42 5.77 1.33
CA VAL A 52 -4.17 6.82 2.03
C VAL A 52 -3.26 7.89 2.66
N LYS A 53 -3.57 9.16 2.41
CA LYS A 53 -2.82 10.30 2.97
C LYS A 53 -2.87 10.31 4.50
N ASN A 54 -1.69 10.43 5.13
CA ASN A 54 -1.49 10.49 6.58
C ASN A 54 -2.03 9.29 7.38
N LEU A 55 -2.33 8.17 6.72
CA LEU A 55 -2.88 7.00 7.43
C LEU A 55 -1.84 6.39 8.36
N TRP A 56 -0.58 6.26 7.94
CA TRP A 56 0.49 5.79 8.82
C TRP A 56 0.67 6.65 10.07
N ASP A 57 0.51 7.98 9.96
CA ASP A 57 0.61 8.89 11.11
C ASP A 57 -0.53 8.65 12.11
N ILE A 58 -1.75 8.41 11.61
CA ILE A 58 -2.91 8.04 12.44
C ILE A 58 -2.66 6.70 13.14
N LEU A 59 -2.04 5.75 12.43
CA LEU A 59 -1.77 4.41 12.93
C LEU A 59 -0.52 4.31 13.82
N GLU A 60 0.28 5.38 13.96
CA GLU A 60 1.59 5.33 14.64
C GLU A 60 1.48 4.84 16.10
N SER A 61 0.39 5.16 16.80
CA SER A 61 0.12 4.66 18.16
C SER A 61 -0.08 3.14 18.27
N CYS A 62 -0.30 2.46 17.14
CA CYS A 62 -0.46 1.01 17.02
C CYS A 62 0.80 0.31 16.51
N LYS A 63 1.86 1.06 16.20
CA LYS A 63 3.13 0.53 15.72
C LYS A 63 3.80 -0.33 16.78
N LYS A 64 4.32 -1.48 16.35
CA LYS A 64 5.15 -2.36 17.18
C LYS A 64 6.47 -2.62 16.49
N THR A 65 7.57 -2.45 17.23
CA THR A 65 8.88 -2.91 16.80
C THR A 65 9.08 -4.31 17.34
N LEU A 66 9.11 -5.30 16.46
CA LEU A 66 9.25 -6.71 16.83
C LEU A 66 10.61 -7.23 16.35
N PRO A 67 11.31 -8.02 17.17
CA PRO A 67 12.57 -8.63 16.76
C PRO A 67 12.35 -9.62 15.61
N LEU A 68 13.36 -9.84 14.76
CA LEU A 68 13.23 -10.74 13.59
C LEU A 68 12.76 -12.17 13.94
N HIS A 69 13.13 -12.68 15.12
CA HIS A 69 12.69 -14.01 15.57
C HIS A 69 11.16 -14.13 15.73
N HIS A 70 10.42 -13.00 15.82
CA HIS A 70 8.96 -13.01 15.82
C HIS A 70 8.37 -13.60 14.52
N LEU A 71 9.14 -13.57 13.43
CA LEU A 71 8.75 -14.14 12.14
C LEU A 71 9.04 -15.64 12.04
N GLN A 72 9.62 -16.25 13.08
CA GLN A 72 10.06 -17.63 13.01
C GLN A 72 8.91 -18.59 12.66
N ASN A 73 9.14 -19.45 11.67
CA ASN A 73 8.15 -20.40 11.13
C ASN A 73 6.87 -19.78 10.53
N LYS A 74 6.82 -18.46 10.35
CA LYS A 74 5.65 -17.80 9.73
C LYS A 74 5.71 -17.91 8.21
N ARG A 75 4.53 -17.95 7.60
CA ARG A 75 4.33 -17.76 6.16
C ARG A 75 4.04 -16.29 5.90
N VAL A 76 4.84 -15.63 5.07
CA VAL A 76 4.70 -14.22 4.77
C VAL A 76 4.59 -14.00 3.26
N CYS A 77 3.62 -13.18 2.86
CA CYS A 77 3.56 -12.66 1.50
C CYS A 77 4.30 -11.33 1.43
N ILE A 78 4.96 -11.06 0.32
CA ILE A 78 5.72 -9.84 0.08
C ILE A 78 5.17 -9.19 -1.18
N ASP A 79 4.70 -7.96 -1.02
CA ASP A 79 4.45 -7.06 -2.14
C ASP A 79 5.79 -6.69 -2.78
N LEU A 80 6.11 -7.38 -3.87
CA LEU A 80 7.41 -7.27 -4.51
C LEU A 80 7.60 -5.90 -5.14
N SER A 81 6.56 -5.35 -5.77
CA SER A 81 6.59 -4.01 -6.36
C SER A 81 6.96 -2.96 -5.31
N CYS A 82 6.31 -3.01 -4.15
CA CYS A 82 6.57 -2.09 -3.06
C CYS A 82 8.01 -2.19 -2.54
N TRP A 83 8.51 -3.40 -2.27
CA TRP A 83 9.89 -3.60 -1.83
C TRP A 83 10.93 -3.12 -2.85
N MET A 84 10.68 -3.33 -4.13
CA MET A 84 11.60 -2.89 -5.18
C MET A 84 11.67 -1.37 -5.27
N VAL A 85 10.54 -0.68 -5.13
CA VAL A 85 10.51 0.79 -5.02
C VAL A 85 11.28 1.27 -3.79
N GLN A 86 11.11 0.64 -2.63
CA GLN A 86 11.86 0.99 -1.42
C GLN A 86 13.38 0.84 -1.63
N LEU A 87 13.83 -0.29 -2.15
CA LEU A 87 15.24 -0.59 -2.37
C LEU A 87 15.88 0.33 -3.42
N GLN A 88 15.11 0.72 -4.44
CA GLN A 88 15.55 1.69 -5.44
C GLN A 88 15.70 3.09 -4.82
N ASN A 89 14.76 3.52 -3.97
CA ASN A 89 14.76 4.84 -3.36
C ASN A 89 15.90 5.07 -2.35
N VAL A 90 16.43 4.01 -1.76
CA VAL A 90 17.64 4.07 -0.91
C VAL A 90 18.91 4.25 -1.77
N SER A 91 18.84 3.90 -3.06
CA SER A 91 19.98 3.78 -3.98
C SER A 91 20.13 4.97 -4.94
N LYS A 92 19.77 6.20 -4.53
CA LYS A 92 19.61 7.39 -5.41
C LYS A 92 20.85 7.90 -6.16
N SER A 93 22.03 7.31 -5.99
CA SER A 93 23.18 7.64 -6.85
C SER A 93 23.09 6.89 -8.18
N HIS A 94 23.20 7.59 -9.31
CA HIS A 94 23.10 7.00 -10.66
C HIS A 94 24.10 5.84 -10.91
N SER A 95 25.21 5.77 -10.17
CA SER A 95 26.15 4.64 -10.23
C SER A 95 25.61 3.35 -9.59
N CYS A 96 24.69 3.46 -8.64
CA CYS A 96 24.11 2.37 -7.85
C CYS A 96 23.12 1.52 -8.65
N ILE A 97 22.38 2.13 -9.58
CA ILE A 97 21.47 1.43 -10.50
C ILE A 97 22.26 0.52 -11.45
N LYS A 98 23.40 1.00 -11.98
CA LYS A 98 24.30 0.20 -12.82
C LYS A 98 24.87 -1.02 -12.09
N GLN A 99 24.99 -0.96 -10.76
CA GLN A 99 25.50 -2.06 -9.94
C GLN A 99 24.39 -2.98 -9.38
N LYS A 100 23.12 -2.80 -9.79
CA LYS A 100 21.99 -3.64 -9.35
C LYS A 100 21.89 -3.79 -7.81
N VAL A 101 22.20 -2.72 -7.08
CA VAL A 101 22.25 -2.74 -5.60
C VAL A 101 20.91 -3.11 -4.98
N TYR A 102 19.80 -2.84 -5.67
CA TYR A 102 18.46 -3.29 -5.25
C TYR A 102 18.35 -4.82 -5.15
N LEU A 103 18.99 -5.60 -6.03
CA LEU A 103 18.99 -7.07 -5.94
C LEU A 103 19.81 -7.54 -4.74
N ARG A 104 20.93 -6.87 -4.44
CA ARG A 104 21.72 -7.17 -3.25
C ARG A 104 20.91 -6.90 -1.98
N GLY A 105 20.23 -5.76 -1.91
CA GLY A 105 19.35 -5.43 -0.79
C GLY A 105 18.19 -6.43 -0.63
N LEU A 106 17.55 -6.82 -1.74
CA LEU A 106 16.52 -7.86 -1.75
C LEU A 106 17.09 -9.19 -1.24
N PHE A 107 18.23 -9.63 -1.76
CA PHE A 107 18.89 -10.87 -1.35
C PHE A 107 19.13 -10.91 0.16
N HIS A 108 19.64 -9.83 0.76
CA HIS A 108 19.87 -9.80 2.21
C HIS A 108 18.57 -9.84 3.02
N ARG A 109 17.50 -9.16 2.58
CA ARG A 109 16.17 -9.26 3.22
C ARG A 109 15.64 -10.69 3.16
N LEU A 110 15.72 -11.33 2.00
CA LEU A 110 15.30 -12.73 1.82
C LEU A 110 16.12 -13.68 2.68
N ARG A 111 17.45 -13.50 2.70
CA ARG A 111 18.37 -14.29 3.53
C ARG A 111 17.96 -14.25 5.00
N ALA A 112 17.65 -13.07 5.53
CA ALA A 112 17.25 -12.90 6.92
C ALA A 112 15.92 -13.61 7.24
N LEU A 113 14.94 -13.53 6.35
CA LEU A 113 13.66 -14.23 6.50
C LEU A 113 13.81 -15.76 6.40
N ILE A 114 14.60 -16.24 5.45
CA ILE A 114 14.90 -17.67 5.29
C ILE A 114 15.66 -18.20 6.53
N ALA A 115 16.58 -17.41 7.09
CA ALA A 115 17.36 -17.79 8.27
C ALA A 115 16.48 -18.03 9.52
N VAL A 116 15.35 -17.34 9.64
CA VAL A 116 14.36 -17.59 10.71
C VAL A 116 13.29 -18.63 10.30
N ASN A 117 13.51 -19.38 9.21
CA ASN A 117 12.58 -20.38 8.69
C ASN A 117 11.22 -19.81 8.30
N CYS A 118 11.17 -18.57 7.79
CA CYS A 118 9.95 -18.07 7.15
C CYS A 118 9.70 -18.77 5.82
N THR A 119 8.44 -19.10 5.55
CA THR A 119 8.00 -19.41 4.17
C THR A 119 7.63 -18.10 3.49
N ILE A 120 8.17 -17.86 2.30
CA ILE A 120 8.00 -16.59 1.59
C ILE A 120 7.21 -16.82 0.31
N VAL A 121 6.27 -15.93 0.03
CA VAL A 121 5.56 -15.84 -1.25
C VAL A 121 5.70 -14.43 -1.79
N PHE A 122 6.22 -14.30 -3.02
CA PHE A 122 6.20 -13.04 -3.74
C PHE A 122 4.83 -12.81 -4.36
N VAL A 123 4.34 -11.59 -4.24
CA VAL A 123 3.12 -11.13 -4.90
C VAL A 123 3.48 -9.93 -5.78
N THR A 124 3.13 -10.02 -7.06
CA THR A 124 3.40 -8.99 -8.06
C THR A 124 2.12 -8.40 -8.61
N ASP A 125 2.21 -7.15 -9.07
CA ASP A 125 1.09 -6.45 -9.66
C ASP A 125 0.65 -7.04 -11.01
N GLY A 126 -0.65 -7.05 -11.24
CA GLY A 126 -1.27 -7.40 -12.52
C GLY A 126 -1.62 -6.19 -13.38
N SER A 127 -2.90 -6.11 -13.77
CA SER A 127 -3.47 -4.99 -14.52
C SER A 127 -3.85 -3.80 -13.62
N ILE A 128 -3.83 -2.57 -14.14
CA ILE A 128 -4.23 -1.39 -13.36
C ILE A 128 -5.76 -1.37 -13.22
N PRO A 129 -6.32 -1.23 -12.01
CA PRO A 129 -7.76 -1.06 -11.82
C PRO A 129 -8.30 0.15 -12.61
N ALA A 130 -9.46 -0.01 -13.26
CA ALA A 130 -10.05 1.04 -14.12
C ALA A 130 -10.22 2.38 -13.39
N ILE A 131 -10.65 2.34 -12.14
CA ILE A 131 -10.86 3.51 -11.27
C ILE A 131 -9.55 4.27 -10.96
N LYS A 132 -8.41 3.56 -10.92
CA LYS A 132 -7.08 4.13 -10.63
C LYS A 132 -6.41 4.72 -11.89
N LEU A 133 -6.93 4.44 -13.09
CA LEU A 133 -6.35 4.89 -14.36
C LEU A 133 -6.22 6.42 -14.47
N SER A 134 -7.21 7.16 -13.97
CA SER A 134 -7.19 8.63 -14.04
C SER A 134 -6.06 9.22 -13.17
N THR A 135 -5.93 8.73 -11.93
CA THR A 135 -4.86 9.10 -11.01
C THR A 135 -3.49 8.66 -11.53
N TYR A 136 -3.40 7.45 -12.07
CA TYR A 136 -2.17 6.91 -12.67
C TYR A 136 -1.70 7.74 -13.87
N ARG A 137 -2.60 8.09 -14.80
CA ARG A 137 -2.28 8.98 -15.93
C ARG A 137 -1.82 10.35 -15.46
N ARG A 138 -2.44 10.91 -14.42
CA ARG A 138 -2.00 12.20 -13.85
C ARG A 138 -0.58 12.11 -13.31
N ARG A 139 -0.23 11.03 -12.60
CA ARG A 139 1.13 10.79 -12.09
C ARG A 139 2.16 10.66 -13.21
N LEU A 140 1.81 9.99 -14.32
CA LEU A 140 2.67 9.91 -15.51
C LEU A 140 2.85 11.26 -16.21
N ASN A 141 1.76 12.00 -16.40
CA ASN A 141 1.76 13.27 -17.12
C ASN A 141 2.45 14.40 -16.32
N SER A 142 2.52 14.29 -14.98
CA SER A 142 3.33 15.21 -14.17
C SER A 142 4.85 15.04 -14.36
N GLY A 143 5.30 14.00 -15.06
CA GLY A 143 6.71 13.77 -15.40
C GLY A 143 7.10 14.02 -16.86
N SER A 144 6.15 14.31 -17.76
CA SER A 144 6.40 14.45 -19.19
C SER A 144 5.70 15.69 -19.74
N GLU A 145 6.46 16.66 -20.26
CA GLU A 145 5.90 17.76 -21.04
C GLU A 145 5.12 17.23 -22.25
N VAL A 146 4.05 17.95 -22.57
CA VAL A 146 3.00 17.64 -23.53
C VAL A 146 3.53 17.23 -24.91
N THR A 147 3.10 16.07 -25.41
CA THR A 147 2.82 15.89 -26.85
C THR A 147 1.34 15.52 -26.99
N GLN A 148 0.57 16.44 -27.58
CA GLN A 148 -0.79 16.20 -28.00
C GLN A 148 -0.79 15.17 -29.14
N ASP A 149 -1.40 14.02 -28.92
CA ASP A 149 -2.03 13.22 -29.98
C ASP A 149 -3.17 12.39 -29.37
N ASP A 150 -4.16 13.13 -28.85
CA ASP A 150 -5.44 12.60 -28.36
C ASP A 150 -6.40 12.44 -29.54
N ARG A 151 -6.49 11.25 -30.17
CA ARG A 151 -7.70 10.86 -30.95
C ARG A 151 -8.05 9.36 -31.05
N ASN A 152 -7.32 8.40 -30.46
CA ASN A 152 -7.64 6.97 -30.71
C ASN A 152 -7.39 5.99 -29.54
N LEU A 153 -7.80 6.29 -28.30
CA LEU A 153 -7.68 5.34 -27.17
C LEU A 153 -9.00 5.09 -26.41
N GLN A 154 -10.08 4.79 -27.13
CA GLN A 154 -11.34 4.35 -26.51
C GLN A 154 -11.47 2.82 -26.32
N ASN A 155 -10.45 2.01 -26.65
CA ASN A 155 -10.52 0.54 -26.55
C ASN A 155 -9.37 -0.11 -25.74
N VAL A 156 -8.98 0.45 -24.59
CA VAL A 156 -7.95 -0.16 -23.73
C VAL A 156 -8.52 -0.53 -22.37
N THR A 157 -9.23 -1.66 -22.34
CA THR A 157 -9.83 -2.26 -21.13
C THR A 157 -8.82 -2.88 -20.17
N SER A 158 -7.51 -2.83 -20.44
CA SER A 158 -6.47 -3.13 -19.45
C SER A 158 -5.12 -2.54 -19.89
N LEU A 159 -4.77 -1.35 -19.38
CA LEU A 159 -3.40 -0.87 -19.49
C LEU A 159 -2.53 -1.74 -18.58
N ARG A 160 -1.69 -2.59 -19.17
CA ARG A 160 -0.70 -3.40 -18.44
C ARG A 160 0.37 -2.47 -17.88
N ARG A 161 0.64 -2.54 -16.56
CA ARG A 161 1.56 -1.64 -15.86
C ARG A 161 2.93 -1.64 -16.52
N ASN A 162 3.45 -0.44 -16.80
CA ASN A 162 4.88 -0.18 -17.06
C ASN A 162 5.55 -1.12 -18.10
N MET A 163 4.81 -1.56 -19.13
CA MET A 163 5.32 -2.49 -20.14
C MET A 163 6.60 -1.96 -20.81
N GLY A 164 7.69 -2.74 -20.75
CA GLY A 164 8.98 -2.38 -21.35
C GLY A 164 9.80 -1.34 -20.57
N SER A 165 9.36 -0.96 -19.37
CA SER A 165 10.12 -0.04 -18.50
C SER A 165 11.30 -0.70 -17.79
N GLU A 166 12.26 0.11 -17.33
CA GLU A 166 13.33 -0.33 -16.43
C GLU A 166 12.78 -1.00 -15.17
N PHE A 167 11.68 -0.49 -14.61
CA PHE A 167 11.03 -1.07 -13.43
C PHE A 167 10.49 -2.48 -13.67
N SER A 168 9.88 -2.73 -14.84
CA SER A 168 9.43 -4.07 -15.20
C SER A 168 10.60 -5.06 -15.32
N CYS A 169 11.76 -4.61 -15.80
CA CYS A 169 12.96 -5.43 -15.83
C CYS A 169 13.44 -5.76 -14.41
N MET A 170 13.50 -4.77 -13.51
CA MET A 170 13.89 -4.98 -12.11
C MET A 170 12.99 -6.00 -11.39
N ILE A 171 11.67 -5.94 -11.60
CA ILE A 171 10.73 -6.91 -11.04
C ILE A 171 11.01 -8.32 -11.59
N GLN A 172 11.23 -8.45 -12.90
CA GLN A 172 11.55 -9.74 -13.49
C GLN A 172 12.87 -10.32 -12.95
N GLU A 173 13.91 -9.50 -12.79
CA GLU A 173 15.18 -9.91 -12.19
C GLU A 173 15.00 -10.34 -10.72
N ALA A 174 14.17 -9.64 -9.96
CA ALA A 174 13.82 -10.00 -8.59
C ALA A 174 13.05 -11.33 -8.51
N LYS A 175 12.11 -11.59 -9.44
CA LYS A 175 11.43 -12.89 -9.57
C LYS A 175 12.43 -14.01 -9.86
N VAL A 176 13.39 -13.78 -10.77
CA VAL A 176 14.44 -14.76 -11.09
C VAL A 176 15.29 -15.08 -9.85
N LEU A 177 15.67 -14.07 -9.07
CA LEU A 177 16.38 -14.27 -7.80
C LEU A 177 15.54 -15.08 -6.80
N GLY A 178 14.25 -14.73 -6.65
CA GLY A 178 13.33 -15.46 -5.77
C GLY A 178 13.17 -16.94 -6.17
N MET A 179 12.95 -17.21 -7.45
CA MET A 179 12.85 -18.58 -7.97
C MET A 179 14.14 -19.38 -7.73
N ALA A 180 15.31 -18.77 -7.90
CA ALA A 180 16.60 -19.41 -7.61
C ALA A 180 16.76 -19.78 -6.11
N LEU A 181 16.10 -19.03 -5.21
CA LEU A 181 16.04 -19.29 -3.77
C LEU A 181 14.87 -20.22 -3.37
N GLY A 182 14.07 -20.69 -4.33
CA GLY A 182 12.91 -21.55 -4.06
C GLY A 182 11.67 -20.81 -3.54
N ILE A 183 11.58 -19.49 -3.77
CA ILE A 183 10.45 -18.65 -3.37
C ILE A 183 9.37 -18.68 -4.45
N ALA A 184 8.13 -18.98 -4.05
CA ALA A 184 6.97 -18.96 -4.94
C ALA A 184 6.62 -17.53 -5.37
N CYS A 185 6.15 -17.35 -6.60
CA CYS A 185 5.73 -16.06 -7.14
C CYS A 185 4.28 -16.15 -7.63
N LEU A 186 3.40 -15.32 -7.06
CA LEU A 186 2.01 -15.15 -7.44
C LEU A 186 1.85 -13.81 -8.19
N ASP A 187 1.49 -13.87 -9.45
CA ASP A 187 1.07 -12.69 -10.20
C ASP A 187 -0.38 -12.36 -9.86
N GLY A 188 -0.64 -11.19 -9.27
CA GLY A 188 -1.99 -10.75 -8.94
C GLY A 188 -2.80 -10.38 -10.19
N ILE A 189 -4.13 -10.35 -10.06
CA ILE A 189 -5.02 -9.91 -11.14
C ILE A 189 -4.94 -8.38 -11.33
N GLU A 190 -5.00 -7.64 -10.23
CA GLU A 190 -4.88 -6.18 -10.23
C GLU A 190 -3.77 -5.69 -9.29
N GLU A 191 -4.06 -5.37 -8.04
CA GLU A 191 -3.09 -4.80 -7.08
C GLU A 191 -2.45 -5.88 -6.21
N ALA A 192 -1.12 -5.81 -6.04
CA ALA A 192 -0.37 -6.77 -5.24
C ALA A 192 -0.75 -6.71 -3.76
N GLU A 193 -0.91 -5.51 -3.19
CA GLU A 193 -1.31 -5.26 -1.81
C GLU A 193 -2.71 -5.82 -1.50
N ALA A 194 -3.62 -5.77 -2.48
CA ALA A 194 -4.95 -6.37 -2.34
C ALA A 194 -4.87 -7.90 -2.28
N GLN A 195 -4.06 -8.51 -3.16
CA GLN A 195 -3.83 -9.95 -3.13
C GLN A 195 -3.13 -10.40 -1.84
N CYS A 196 -2.14 -9.63 -1.36
CA CYS A 196 -1.50 -9.85 -0.06
C CYS A 196 -2.50 -9.82 1.10
N ALA A 197 -3.42 -8.85 1.10
CA ALA A 197 -4.45 -8.72 2.12
C ALA A 197 -5.39 -9.93 2.13
N VAL A 198 -5.82 -10.41 0.95
CA VAL A 198 -6.65 -11.63 0.82
C VAL A 198 -5.92 -12.86 1.35
N LEU A 199 -4.64 -13.06 0.97
CA LEU A 199 -3.86 -14.18 1.49
C LEU A 199 -3.75 -14.16 3.02
N ASN A 200 -3.65 -12.97 3.61
CA ASN A 200 -3.58 -12.83 5.06
C ASN A 200 -4.95 -12.99 5.76
N SER A 201 -6.03 -12.46 5.19
CA SER A 201 -7.38 -12.59 5.75
C SER A 201 -7.90 -14.03 5.70
N GLU A 202 -7.54 -14.77 4.65
CA GLU A 202 -7.89 -16.20 4.47
C GLU A 202 -6.91 -17.14 5.19
N SER A 203 -6.00 -16.62 6.02
CA SER A 203 -5.03 -17.41 6.78
C SER A 203 -4.11 -18.29 5.92
N LEU A 204 -3.91 -17.93 4.66
CA LEU A 204 -2.90 -18.51 3.76
C LEU A 204 -1.50 -17.93 4.03
N CYS A 205 -1.42 -16.73 4.62
CA CYS A 205 -0.21 -16.11 5.14
C CYS A 205 -0.48 -15.52 6.53
N ASP A 206 0.52 -15.55 7.41
CA ASP A 206 0.47 -15.01 8.77
C ASP A 206 0.65 -13.49 8.82
N GLY A 207 1.19 -12.90 7.74
CA GLY A 207 1.27 -11.46 7.55
C GLY A 207 1.81 -11.09 6.18
N CYS A 208 1.68 -9.81 5.82
CA CYS A 208 2.13 -9.28 4.54
C CYS A 208 3.17 -8.16 4.73
N PHE A 209 4.24 -8.20 3.93
CA PHE A 209 5.19 -7.09 3.83
C PHE A 209 4.76 -6.11 2.74
N THR A 210 4.41 -4.90 3.14
CA THR A 210 4.15 -3.76 2.25
C THR A 210 4.20 -2.46 3.04
N SER A 211 4.63 -1.37 2.39
CA SER A 211 4.50 -0.01 2.93
C SER A 211 3.30 0.75 2.36
N ASP A 212 2.52 0.13 1.46
CA ASP A 212 1.25 0.71 1.03
C ASP A 212 0.20 0.51 2.13
N SER A 213 -0.44 1.61 2.52
CA SER A 213 -1.44 1.59 3.59
C SER A 213 -2.81 1.06 3.12
N ASP A 214 -3.04 0.98 1.81
CA ASP A 214 -4.28 0.46 1.23
C ASP A 214 -4.50 -1.03 1.59
N VAL A 215 -3.44 -1.75 1.95
CA VAL A 215 -3.48 -3.15 2.42
C VAL A 215 -4.47 -3.40 3.57
N PHE A 216 -4.64 -2.45 4.48
CA PHE A 216 -5.63 -2.56 5.57
C PHE A 216 -7.05 -2.36 5.08
N LEU A 217 -7.26 -1.52 4.06
CA LEU A 217 -8.56 -1.28 3.45
C LEU A 217 -9.01 -2.50 2.64
N PHE A 218 -8.06 -3.25 2.08
CA PHE A 218 -8.29 -4.56 1.46
C PHE A 218 -8.51 -5.69 2.46
N GLY A 219 -8.26 -5.47 3.76
CA GLY A 219 -8.64 -6.39 4.83
C GLY A 219 -7.50 -7.20 5.45
N ALA A 220 -6.24 -6.79 5.28
CA ALA A 220 -5.13 -7.43 5.98
C ALA A 220 -5.27 -7.32 7.50
N ARG A 221 -4.86 -8.38 8.20
CA ARG A 221 -4.86 -8.49 9.66
C ARG A 221 -3.50 -8.14 10.26
N THR A 222 -2.41 -8.51 9.60
CA THR A 222 -1.03 -8.32 10.08
C THR A 222 -0.14 -7.79 8.97
N VAL A 223 0.40 -6.60 9.15
CA VAL A 223 1.23 -5.90 8.16
C VAL A 223 2.62 -5.63 8.75
N TYR A 224 3.65 -6.02 8.00
CA TYR A 224 5.04 -5.70 8.28
C TYR A 224 5.51 -4.61 7.32
N ARG A 225 5.61 -3.37 7.81
CA ARG A 225 5.89 -2.19 6.99
C ARG A 225 7.35 -2.14 6.54
N ASP A 226 8.25 -2.35 7.49
CA ASP A 226 9.69 -2.21 7.31
C ASP A 226 10.45 -3.37 7.95
N ILE A 227 11.62 -3.67 7.40
CA ILE A 227 12.57 -4.65 7.93
C ILE A 227 13.96 -4.00 8.01
N CYS A 228 14.55 -4.06 9.19
CA CYS A 228 15.87 -3.52 9.50
C CYS A 228 16.81 -4.67 9.87
N LEU A 229 17.93 -4.80 9.14
CA LEU A 229 18.87 -5.93 9.25
C LEU A 229 20.14 -5.62 10.04
N GLY A 230 20.26 -4.42 10.64
CA GLY A 230 21.40 -4.07 11.49
C GLY A 230 21.43 -4.84 12.80
N ASP A 231 22.31 -4.43 13.72
CA ASP A 231 22.49 -5.08 15.03
C ASP A 231 21.16 -5.28 15.76
N GLY A 232 20.83 -6.55 16.05
CA GLY A 232 19.60 -6.94 16.72
C GLY A 232 18.33 -6.84 15.86
N GLY A 233 18.46 -6.92 14.54
CA GLY A 233 17.44 -6.74 13.50
C GLY A 233 15.98 -6.94 13.89
N TYR A 234 15.12 -6.06 13.37
CA TYR A 234 13.72 -5.94 13.74
C TYR A 234 12.81 -5.66 12.54
N VAL A 235 11.52 -5.80 12.76
CA VAL A 235 10.45 -5.41 11.83
C VAL A 235 9.46 -4.46 12.47
N THR A 236 8.96 -3.53 11.67
CA THR A 236 7.84 -2.66 12.06
C THR A 236 6.54 -3.38 11.73
N CYS A 237 5.75 -3.69 12.75
CA CYS A 237 4.51 -4.46 12.66
C CYS A 237 3.30 -3.64 13.09
N TYR A 238 2.21 -3.77 12.33
CA TYR A 238 0.89 -3.25 12.66
C TYR A 238 -0.12 -4.40 12.55
N GLU A 239 -0.98 -4.54 13.55
CA GLU A 239 -2.05 -5.56 13.55
C GLU A 239 -3.42 -4.88 13.63
N MET A 240 -4.37 -5.38 12.86
CA MET A 240 -5.74 -4.85 12.81
C MET A 240 -6.42 -4.89 14.19
N THR A 241 -6.13 -5.92 14.97
CA THR A 241 -6.62 -6.08 16.36
C THR A 241 -6.16 -4.94 17.27
N ASP A 242 -4.95 -4.40 17.06
CA ASP A 242 -4.45 -3.25 17.81
C ASP A 242 -5.08 -1.94 17.33
N ILE A 243 -5.28 -1.80 16.03
CA ILE A 243 -5.95 -0.64 15.42
C ILE A 243 -7.38 -0.53 15.95
N GLU A 244 -8.12 -1.63 15.96
CA GLU A 244 -9.49 -1.69 16.51
C GLU A 244 -9.50 -1.37 18.00
N ARG A 245 -8.62 -2.01 18.77
CA ARG A 245 -8.59 -1.85 20.23
C ARG A 245 -8.16 -0.46 20.69
N ARG A 246 -7.12 0.13 20.08
CA ARG A 246 -6.52 1.39 20.53
C ARG A 246 -7.24 2.61 19.93
N LEU A 247 -7.57 2.54 18.64
CA LEU A 247 -8.16 3.68 17.92
C LEU A 247 -9.68 3.60 17.83
N GLY A 248 -10.25 2.38 17.85
CA GLY A 248 -11.67 2.15 17.60
C GLY A 248 -12.00 2.14 16.11
N PHE A 249 -11.02 1.85 15.25
CA PHE A 249 -11.19 1.82 13.79
C PHE A 249 -11.15 0.39 13.28
N GLY A 250 -12.25 -0.07 12.69
CA GLY A 250 -12.31 -1.28 11.87
C GLY A 250 -12.07 -0.96 10.40
N ARG A 251 -12.19 -1.97 9.53
CA ARG A 251 -11.96 -1.81 8.07
C ARG A 251 -12.85 -0.73 7.46
N ASN A 252 -14.11 -0.65 7.88
CA ASN A 252 -15.08 0.34 7.39
C ASN A 252 -14.68 1.78 7.74
N SER A 253 -14.15 1.96 8.95
CA SER A 253 -13.58 3.23 9.40
C SER A 253 -12.39 3.64 8.56
N LEU A 254 -11.47 2.71 8.26
CA LEU A 254 -10.28 2.98 7.46
C LEU A 254 -10.64 3.36 6.01
N ILE A 255 -11.59 2.65 5.39
CA ILE A 255 -12.11 3.01 4.05
C ILE A 255 -12.74 4.41 4.09
N THR A 256 -13.49 4.74 5.13
CA THR A 256 -14.08 6.08 5.27
C THR A 256 -12.99 7.15 5.44
N LEU A 257 -11.96 6.88 6.25
CA LEU A 257 -10.81 7.79 6.37
C LEU A 257 -10.12 8.02 5.02
N ALA A 258 -10.04 7.00 4.18
CA ALA A 258 -9.51 7.11 2.82
C ALA A 258 -10.34 8.05 1.92
N LEU A 259 -11.67 7.96 2.02
CA LEU A 259 -12.58 8.86 1.30
C LEU A 259 -12.50 10.30 1.82
N LEU A 260 -12.19 10.48 3.10
CA LEU A 260 -12.11 11.79 3.75
C LEU A 260 -10.77 12.49 3.51
N LEU A 261 -9.65 11.77 3.66
CA LEU A 261 -8.28 12.30 3.56
C LEU A 261 -7.75 12.27 2.13
N GLY A 262 -8.26 11.36 1.32
CA GLY A 262 -7.80 11.08 -0.03
C GLY A 262 -6.87 9.88 -0.08
N CYS A 263 -6.97 9.15 -1.19
CA CYS A 263 -6.22 7.93 -1.50
C CYS A 263 -5.99 7.86 -3.03
N ASP A 264 -5.49 6.74 -3.52
CA ASP A 264 -5.23 6.54 -4.94
C ASP A 264 -6.52 6.59 -5.80
N TYR A 265 -7.66 6.32 -5.18
CA TYR A 265 -8.97 6.25 -5.81
C TYR A 265 -9.80 7.54 -5.69
N SER A 266 -9.49 8.42 -4.72
CA SER A 266 -10.27 9.64 -4.43
C SER A 266 -9.38 10.77 -3.93
N GLN A 267 -9.68 12.01 -4.30
CA GLN A 267 -8.90 13.18 -3.85
C GLN A 267 -9.12 13.54 -2.37
N GLY A 268 -10.17 13.03 -1.74
CA GLY A 268 -10.56 13.39 -0.38
C GLY A 268 -11.44 14.65 -0.31
N VAL A 269 -11.79 15.03 0.92
CA VAL A 269 -12.55 16.26 1.21
C VAL A 269 -11.58 17.41 1.44
N HIS A 270 -11.68 18.45 0.60
CA HIS A 270 -10.81 19.61 0.70
C HIS A 270 -10.93 20.32 2.07
N GLY A 271 -9.79 20.58 2.70
CA GLY A 271 -9.71 21.29 3.98
C GLY A 271 -10.06 20.45 5.20
N LEU A 272 -10.08 19.11 5.08
CA LEU A 272 -10.26 18.18 6.18
C LEU A 272 -8.91 17.56 6.59
N GLY A 273 -8.51 17.77 7.84
CA GLY A 273 -7.27 17.20 8.40
C GLY A 273 -7.48 15.84 9.08
N PRO A 274 -6.39 15.10 9.36
CA PRO A 274 -6.42 13.77 9.95
C PRO A 274 -7.18 13.71 11.28
N GLU A 275 -6.93 14.65 12.20
CA GLU A 275 -7.61 14.69 13.50
C GLU A 275 -9.13 14.85 13.38
N SER A 276 -9.57 15.75 12.49
CA SER A 276 -11.00 16.00 12.26
C SER A 276 -11.67 14.80 11.60
N ALA A 277 -11.00 14.16 10.64
CA ALA A 277 -11.49 12.95 10.00
C ALA A 277 -11.66 11.81 11.02
N CYS A 278 -10.65 11.57 11.86
CA CYS A 278 -10.70 10.59 12.94
C CYS A 278 -11.86 10.84 13.92
N GLN A 279 -12.07 12.10 14.35
CA GLN A 279 -13.19 12.45 15.24
C GLN A 279 -14.55 12.19 14.60
N ILE A 280 -14.69 12.47 13.31
CA ILE A 280 -15.94 12.24 12.57
C ILE A 280 -16.22 10.74 12.49
N VAL A 281 -15.27 9.96 12.00
CA VAL A 281 -15.41 8.50 11.82
C VAL A 281 -15.70 7.81 13.15
N LYS A 282 -14.93 8.15 14.20
CA LYS A 282 -15.13 7.62 15.56
C LYS A 282 -16.51 7.94 16.13
N SER A 283 -17.08 9.10 15.80
CA SER A 283 -18.41 9.49 16.29
C SER A 283 -19.58 8.78 15.60
N VAL A 284 -19.37 8.25 14.39
CA VAL A 284 -20.38 7.48 13.66
C VAL A 284 -20.31 6.00 14.05
N GLY A 285 -19.09 5.48 14.25
CA GLY A 285 -18.84 4.08 14.59
C GLY A 285 -18.69 3.19 13.36
N ASP A 286 -17.86 2.15 13.48
CA ASP A 286 -17.38 1.33 12.36
C ASP A 286 -18.49 0.61 11.59
N ASN A 287 -19.48 0.07 12.29
CA ASN A 287 -20.54 -0.74 11.67
C ASN A 287 -21.51 0.08 10.80
N VAL A 288 -21.63 1.38 11.05
CA VAL A 288 -22.62 2.26 10.42
C VAL A 288 -21.98 3.25 9.46
N VAL A 289 -20.68 3.50 9.59
CA VAL A 289 -20.00 4.58 8.85
C VAL A 289 -20.10 4.44 7.33
N LEU A 290 -19.89 3.23 6.79
CA LEU A 290 -20.01 3.02 5.33
C LEU A 290 -21.44 3.12 4.85
N GLN A 291 -22.42 2.61 5.61
CA GLN A 291 -23.84 2.73 5.25
C GLN A 291 -24.25 4.20 5.19
N LYS A 292 -23.77 5.01 6.13
CA LYS A 292 -24.03 6.45 6.16
C LYS A 292 -23.39 7.19 5.00
N VAL A 293 -22.16 6.81 4.62
CA VAL A 293 -21.51 7.35 3.43
C VAL A 293 -22.28 6.96 2.16
N ALA A 294 -22.79 5.72 2.08
CA ALA A 294 -23.58 5.26 0.95
C ALA A 294 -24.96 5.95 0.84
N SER A 295 -25.59 6.32 1.97
CA SER A 295 -26.93 6.92 1.98
C SER A 295 -26.94 8.45 1.94
N GLU A 296 -26.01 9.11 2.62
CA GLU A 296 -25.97 10.58 2.79
C GLU A 296 -24.79 11.24 2.05
N GLY A 297 -23.97 10.45 1.36
CA GLY A 297 -22.69 10.90 0.80
C GLY A 297 -21.76 11.42 1.90
N LEU A 298 -20.85 12.34 1.56
CA LEU A 298 -19.98 13.03 2.52
C LEU A 298 -20.62 14.29 3.13
N SER A 299 -21.94 14.48 2.98
CA SER A 299 -22.65 15.69 3.41
C SER A 299 -22.69 15.87 4.95
N PHE A 300 -22.65 14.77 5.70
CA PHE A 300 -22.64 14.78 7.17
C PHE A 300 -21.39 15.46 7.76
N VAL A 301 -20.30 15.55 6.98
CA VAL A 301 -19.07 16.27 7.34
C VAL A 301 -19.32 17.78 7.45
N LYS A 302 -20.22 18.34 6.63
CA LYS A 302 -20.52 19.79 6.62
C LYS A 302 -21.41 20.21 7.81
N LYS A 303 -22.36 19.37 8.23
CA LYS A 303 -23.32 19.67 9.32
C LYS A 303 -22.66 19.89 10.69
N LYS A 304 -21.46 19.35 10.93
CA LYS A 304 -20.68 19.55 12.18
C LYS A 304 -19.89 20.88 12.22
N ARG A 305 -19.65 21.54 11.08
CA ARG A 305 -18.95 22.85 11.06
C ARG A 305 -19.83 24.00 11.55
N SER A 306 -21.15 23.92 11.36
CA SER A 306 -22.12 24.95 11.76
C SER A 306 -22.48 24.93 13.25
N SER A 307 -22.25 23.81 13.95
CA SER A 307 -22.63 23.64 15.36
C SER A 307 -21.59 24.13 16.38
N LYS A 308 -20.40 24.56 15.94
CA LYS A 308 -19.29 24.99 16.83
C LYS A 308 -19.09 26.51 16.93
N LYS A 309 -20.02 27.31 16.41
CA LYS A 309 -19.96 28.78 16.40
C LYS A 309 -21.11 29.41 17.20
N GLN A 310 -21.37 28.94 18.43
CA GLN A 310 -22.19 29.65 19.41
C GLN A 310 -21.57 29.42 20.80
N GLY A 311 -20.91 30.47 21.31
CA GLY A 311 -20.20 30.42 22.59
C GLY A 311 -19.44 31.71 22.91
N ALA A 312 -20.10 32.86 22.83
CA ALA A 312 -19.77 34.09 23.59
C ALA A 312 -20.93 35.10 23.41
N VAL A 313 -21.39 35.68 24.52
CA VAL A 313 -22.68 36.34 24.73
C VAL A 313 -22.54 37.87 24.80
N SER A 314 -23.65 38.59 24.48
CA SER A 314 -24.01 40.01 24.74
C SER A 314 -23.45 41.07 23.76
N LYS A 315 -24.20 42.07 23.24
CA LYS A 315 -25.43 42.79 23.67
C LYS A 315 -25.98 43.67 22.51
N CYS A 316 -27.33 43.83 22.43
CA CYS A 316 -28.17 44.94 21.88
C CYS A 316 -27.86 45.54 20.48
N ASN A 317 -28.79 45.96 19.60
CA ASN A 317 -30.15 46.50 19.74
C ASN A 317 -30.90 46.44 18.39
N ASN A 318 -32.23 46.60 18.45
CA ASN A 318 -33.19 46.61 17.34
C ASN A 318 -33.04 47.76 16.30
N ASN A 319 -33.68 47.52 15.14
CA ASN A 319 -34.29 48.46 14.17
C ASN A 319 -33.53 48.67 12.84
N LYS A 320 -34.02 48.08 11.75
CA LYS A 320 -34.81 48.76 10.70
C LYS A 320 -35.04 47.87 9.47
N GLU A 321 -36.26 47.95 8.96
CA GLU A 321 -36.75 47.40 7.69
C GLU A 321 -36.10 48.08 6.46
N ASN A 322 -36.42 47.47 5.31
CA ASN A 322 -36.26 47.91 3.92
C ASN A 322 -34.91 47.58 3.26
N SER A 323 -34.82 47.02 2.05
CA SER A 323 -35.81 46.68 1.01
C SER A 323 -35.07 46.09 -0.21
N LEU A 324 -35.83 45.41 -1.10
CA LEU A 324 -35.58 45.14 -2.53
C LEU A 324 -34.76 43.90 -2.96
N ASP A 325 -35.51 42.90 -3.46
CA ASP A 325 -35.45 42.29 -4.80
C ASP A 325 -34.10 41.99 -5.46
N HIS A 326 -33.82 40.70 -5.75
CA HIS A 326 -33.93 40.16 -7.12
C HIS A 326 -33.63 38.64 -7.16
N ASP A 327 -34.60 37.90 -7.72
CA ASP A 327 -34.52 36.73 -8.62
C ASP A 327 -33.38 35.69 -8.58
N MET A 328 -33.86 34.44 -8.56
CA MET A 328 -33.48 33.28 -9.40
C MET A 328 -32.01 32.82 -9.40
N ASN A 329 -31.76 31.59 -8.95
CA ASN A 329 -31.74 30.46 -9.89
C ASN A 329 -31.63 29.11 -9.16
N VAL A 330 -32.59 28.24 -9.47
CA VAL A 330 -32.58 26.82 -9.15
C VAL A 330 -31.60 26.15 -10.11
N ASN A 331 -30.46 25.67 -9.63
CA ASN A 331 -29.63 24.69 -10.34
C ASN A 331 -28.74 23.97 -9.32
N GLY A 332 -29.30 22.94 -8.69
CA GLY A 332 -28.62 22.10 -7.71
C GLY A 332 -29.19 20.70 -7.76
N SER A 333 -28.85 19.92 -8.79
CA SER A 333 -29.25 18.51 -8.84
C SER A 333 -28.35 17.61 -9.70
N GLU A 334 -27.52 18.12 -10.62
CA GLU A 334 -26.69 17.26 -11.48
C GLU A 334 -25.27 16.99 -10.97
N HIS A 335 -24.73 17.83 -10.07
CA HIS A 335 -23.32 17.75 -9.66
C HIS A 335 -23.05 16.91 -8.40
N ASP A 336 -24.09 16.56 -7.63
CA ASP A 336 -23.98 15.70 -6.43
C ASP A 336 -24.20 14.22 -6.77
N SER A 337 -25.08 13.89 -7.72
CA SER A 337 -25.35 12.51 -8.15
C SER A 337 -24.14 11.80 -8.76
N GLN A 338 -23.31 12.50 -9.54
CA GLN A 338 -22.05 11.95 -10.09
C GLN A 338 -20.98 11.72 -9.01
N ARG A 339 -20.98 12.50 -7.93
CA ARG A 339 -20.00 12.35 -6.84
C ARG A 339 -20.37 11.21 -5.89
N ASP A 340 -21.67 11.04 -5.63
CA ASP A 340 -22.16 9.93 -4.81
C ASP A 340 -21.87 8.57 -5.49
N ASP A 341 -22.00 8.48 -6.82
CA ASP A 341 -21.64 7.28 -7.58
C ASP A 341 -20.12 6.98 -7.51
N GLN A 342 -19.28 8.03 -7.55
CA GLN A 342 -17.84 7.87 -7.42
C GLN A 342 -17.43 7.30 -6.05
N HIS A 343 -18.06 7.73 -4.96
CA HIS A 343 -17.75 7.21 -3.62
C HIS A 343 -18.11 5.73 -3.47
N LEU A 344 -19.24 5.29 -4.03
CA LEU A 344 -19.64 3.89 -4.02
C LEU A 344 -18.67 2.99 -4.79
N GLN A 345 -18.17 3.45 -5.94
CA GLN A 345 -17.17 2.72 -6.73
C GLN A 345 -15.85 2.55 -5.95
N VAL A 346 -15.41 3.56 -5.21
CA VAL A 346 -14.21 3.47 -4.36
C VAL A 346 -14.43 2.47 -3.22
N ILE A 347 -15.60 2.51 -2.58
CA ILE A 347 -15.94 1.55 -1.51
C ILE A 347 -15.93 0.11 -2.06
N ASP A 348 -16.58 -0.12 -3.21
CA ASP A 348 -16.63 -1.45 -3.83
C ASP A 348 -15.23 -1.93 -4.26
N ALA A 349 -14.37 -1.06 -4.77
CA ALA A 349 -12.99 -1.39 -5.12
C ALA A 349 -12.19 -1.93 -3.92
N TYR A 350 -12.36 -1.34 -2.73
CA TYR A 350 -11.70 -1.84 -1.51
C TYR A 350 -12.39 -3.06 -0.89
N LEU A 351 -13.72 -3.15 -0.95
CA LEU A 351 -14.47 -4.27 -0.36
C LEU A 351 -14.41 -5.54 -1.20
N LYS A 352 -14.38 -5.41 -2.52
CA LYS A 352 -14.37 -6.51 -3.49
C LYS A 352 -13.23 -6.32 -4.51
N PRO A 353 -11.97 -6.35 -4.05
CA PRO A 353 -10.84 -6.26 -4.97
C PRO A 353 -10.82 -7.48 -5.90
N LYS A 354 -10.33 -7.29 -7.13
CA LYS A 354 -10.11 -8.42 -8.04
C LYS A 354 -8.82 -9.12 -7.66
N CYS A 355 -8.96 -10.26 -7.00
CA CYS A 355 -7.87 -11.12 -6.55
C CYS A 355 -8.14 -12.57 -6.95
N HIS A 356 -7.09 -13.38 -7.02
CA HIS A 356 -7.23 -14.84 -7.05
C HIS A 356 -7.91 -15.29 -5.76
N SER A 357 -8.93 -16.15 -5.90
CA SER A 357 -9.59 -16.80 -4.76
C SER A 357 -8.62 -17.73 -4.04
N ALA A 358 -8.82 -17.91 -2.74
CA ALA A 358 -7.99 -18.79 -1.92
C ALA A 358 -7.90 -20.22 -2.48
N ASP A 359 -8.98 -20.72 -3.09
CA ASP A 359 -9.06 -22.07 -3.66
C ASP A 359 -8.55 -22.17 -5.12
N SER A 360 -7.97 -21.09 -5.68
CA SER A 360 -7.51 -21.10 -7.07
C SER A 360 -6.19 -21.86 -7.22
N ASP A 361 -6.05 -22.62 -8.31
CA ASP A 361 -4.79 -23.25 -8.72
C ASP A 361 -3.63 -22.26 -8.85
N ALA A 362 -3.89 -20.96 -9.01
CA ALA A 362 -2.84 -19.95 -9.05
C ALA A 362 -2.18 -19.73 -7.67
N VAL A 363 -2.88 -20.03 -6.58
CA VAL A 363 -2.47 -19.77 -5.19
C VAL A 363 -1.73 -20.97 -4.57
N HIS A 364 -1.94 -22.18 -5.10
CA HIS A 364 -1.33 -23.44 -4.64
C HIS A 364 -0.20 -23.89 -5.57
#